data_AF-A0A7X9G4D2-F1
#
_entry.id   AF-A0A7X9G4D2-F1
#
_cell.length_a   1.000
_cell.length_b   1.000
_cell.length_c   1.000
_cell.angle_alpha   90.00
_cell.angle_beta   90.00
_cell.angle_gamma   90.00
#
_symmetry.space_group_name_H-M   'P 1'
#
loop_
_entity.id
_entity.type
_entity.pdbx_description
1 polymer ?
#
loop_
_entity_poly.entity_id
_entity_poly.type
_entity_poly.pdbx_seq_one_letter_code
_entity_poly.pdbx_strand_id
1 'polypeptide(L)'
;MDCFLCHRSPWMQKKSFEYLKNLVDNHKERIDDEDVFRLLECNGSEQLLAKLVRETFPADIIEKMSKHRSRGFLLELDDDPLHVTLTGLWNEDGLRHRVHAILPALFENAMASTWGKPGEPDVFHEKMLELQQTLKLSDLEIDIFLVSLATGENILNHPDRGGSFNRNLFMMSKCLNMSEAIILDLVAPQKPLRRFQCLDNDLDPNNNLFMFLCGMTEEPLANNYFVKDTNETLPWSDFADLTKTHGAILKRMLTTGDKPVNI
;
A
#
# COMPACT_ATOMS: atom_id res chain seq x y z
N MET A 1 -13.13 10.70 1.42
CA MET A 1 -12.40 9.43 1.62
C MET A 1 -12.16 9.32 3.12
N ASP A 2 -12.81 8.42 3.85
CA ASP A 2 -12.58 8.22 5.30
C ASP A 2 -11.55 7.10 5.54
N CYS A 3 -10.45 7.11 4.77
CA CYS A 3 -9.37 6.15 5.00
C CYS A 3 -8.56 6.63 6.22
N PHE A 4 -8.50 5.80 7.26
CA PHE A 4 -7.82 6.11 8.51
C PHE A 4 -6.34 6.47 8.31
N LEU A 5 -5.66 5.77 7.39
CA LEU A 5 -4.24 5.99 7.09
C LEU A 5 -3.98 7.28 6.31
N CYS A 6 -4.78 7.58 5.28
CA CYS A 6 -4.57 8.76 4.42
C CYS A 6 -4.61 10.08 5.20
N HIS A 7 -5.40 10.14 6.29
CA HIS A 7 -5.54 11.36 7.10
C HIS A 7 -4.55 11.47 8.25
N ARG A 8 -3.79 10.41 8.55
CA ARG A 8 -2.98 10.33 9.77
C ARG A 8 -1.50 10.04 9.53
N SER A 9 -1.11 9.53 8.36
CA SER A 9 0.29 9.25 8.03
C SER A 9 0.73 9.98 6.76
N PRO A 10 1.35 11.16 6.89
CA PRO A 10 2.00 11.84 5.76
C PRO A 10 3.06 10.97 5.06
N TRP A 11 3.72 10.09 5.81
CA TRP A 11 4.70 9.15 5.25
C TRP A 11 4.04 8.12 4.32
N MET A 12 2.97 7.46 4.79
CA MET A 12 2.22 6.49 3.97
C MET A 12 1.62 7.14 2.74
N GLN A 13 1.11 8.38 2.87
CA GLN A 13 0.57 9.14 1.75
C GLN A 13 1.64 9.39 0.68
N LYS A 14 2.83 9.85 1.09
CA LYS A 14 3.96 10.08 0.16
C LYS A 14 4.35 8.79 -0.57
N LYS A 15 4.49 7.68 0.16
CA LYS A 15 4.75 6.36 -0.42
C LYS A 15 3.67 5.93 -1.42
N SER A 16 2.40 6.15 -1.08
CA SER A 16 1.26 5.82 -1.94
C SER A 16 1.27 6.64 -3.25
N PHE A 17 1.68 7.91 -3.23
CA PHE A 17 1.86 8.68 -4.46
C PHE A 17 2.98 8.11 -5.35
N GLU A 18 4.11 7.71 -4.76
CA GLU A 18 5.20 7.05 -5.49
C GLU A 18 4.73 5.75 -6.15
N TYR A 19 3.97 4.94 -5.42
CA TYR A 19 3.39 3.68 -5.92
C TYR A 19 2.35 3.89 -7.01
N LEU A 20 1.44 4.88 -6.87
CA LEU A 20 0.46 5.21 -7.90
C LEU A 20 1.14 5.69 -9.17
N LYS A 21 2.18 6.53 -9.04
CA LYS A 21 2.97 6.99 -10.19
C LYS A 21 3.58 5.81 -10.95
N ASN A 22 4.19 4.86 -10.24
CA ASN A 22 4.73 3.66 -10.86
C ASN A 22 3.63 2.79 -11.49
N LEU A 23 2.47 2.65 -10.84
CA LEU A 23 1.33 1.90 -11.37
C LEU A 23 0.89 2.45 -12.72
N VAL A 24 0.66 3.77 -12.83
CA VAL A 24 0.22 4.40 -14.09
C VAL A 24 1.33 4.38 -15.16
N ASP A 25 2.60 4.45 -14.76
CA ASP A 25 3.72 4.32 -15.69
C ASP A 25 3.88 2.90 -16.23
N ASN A 26 3.51 1.87 -15.45
CA ASN A 26 3.67 0.46 -15.81
C ASN A 26 2.38 -0.23 -16.31
N HIS A 27 1.21 0.40 -16.11
CA HIS A 27 -0.08 -0.03 -16.65
C HIS A 27 -0.39 0.74 -17.92
N LYS A 28 -0.70 0.03 -19.01
CA LYS A 28 -0.98 0.65 -20.33
C LYS A 28 -2.29 0.14 -20.94
N GLU A 29 -3.11 -0.50 -20.15
CA GLU A 29 -4.38 -1.07 -20.61
C GLU A 29 -5.54 -0.19 -20.14
N ARG A 30 -6.76 -0.66 -20.40
CA ARG A 30 -7.97 -0.03 -19.87
C ARG A 30 -7.95 -0.08 -18.34
N ILE A 31 -8.62 0.87 -17.71
CA ILE A 31 -8.91 0.88 -16.27
C ILE A 31 -10.42 0.68 -16.12
N ASP A 32 -10.85 -0.39 -15.47
CA ASP A 32 -12.25 -0.68 -15.19
C ASP A 32 -12.68 -0.16 -13.81
N ASP A 33 -11.74 0.07 -12.90
CA ASP A 33 -11.99 0.69 -11.61
C ASP A 33 -11.77 2.21 -11.64
N GLU A 34 -12.86 2.97 -11.58
CA GLU A 34 -12.83 4.44 -11.61
C GLU A 34 -12.02 5.03 -10.44
N ASP A 35 -11.89 4.31 -9.33
CA ASP A 35 -11.23 4.78 -8.12
C ASP A 35 -9.68 4.73 -8.19
N VAL A 36 -9.06 4.27 -9.29
CA VAL A 36 -7.58 4.22 -9.44
C VAL A 36 -6.93 5.58 -9.17
N PHE A 37 -7.53 6.65 -9.67
CA PHE A 37 -6.96 8.00 -9.53
C PHE A 37 -7.44 8.75 -8.29
N ARG A 38 -8.23 8.11 -7.42
CA ARG A 38 -8.87 8.75 -6.26
C ARG A 38 -7.86 9.34 -5.27
N LEU A 39 -6.64 8.80 -5.21
CA LEU A 39 -5.56 9.34 -4.38
C LEU A 39 -5.16 10.78 -4.75
N LEU A 40 -5.42 11.20 -5.99
CA LEU A 40 -5.12 12.55 -6.48
C LEU A 40 -6.20 13.58 -6.12
N GLU A 41 -7.30 13.15 -5.51
CA GLU A 41 -8.36 14.05 -5.07
C GLU A 41 -7.92 14.89 -3.85
N CYS A 42 -7.94 16.19 -4.03
CA CYS A 42 -7.67 17.16 -2.97
C CYS A 42 -8.31 18.51 -3.29
N ASN A 43 -8.25 19.45 -2.36
CA ASN A 43 -8.81 20.79 -2.57
C ASN A 43 -8.20 21.45 -3.82
N GLY A 44 -9.07 21.85 -4.77
CA GLY A 44 -8.66 22.50 -6.00
C GLY A 44 -8.31 21.55 -7.16
N SER A 45 -8.37 20.23 -6.93
CA SER A 45 -7.93 19.23 -7.90
C SER A 45 -8.82 19.17 -9.15
N GLU A 46 -10.13 19.36 -8.99
CA GLU A 46 -11.12 19.36 -10.07
C GLU A 46 -10.96 20.60 -10.96
N GLN A 47 -10.78 21.79 -10.37
CA GLN A 47 -10.55 23.01 -11.13
C GLN A 47 -9.23 22.97 -11.89
N LEU A 48 -8.19 22.38 -11.27
CA LEU A 48 -6.91 22.16 -11.92
C LEU A 48 -7.05 21.19 -13.09
N LEU A 49 -7.73 20.06 -12.89
CA LEU A 49 -8.00 19.08 -13.94
C LEU A 49 -8.74 19.70 -15.11
N ALA A 50 -9.83 20.42 -14.86
CA ALA A 50 -10.63 21.07 -15.88
C ALA A 50 -9.80 22.07 -16.70
N LYS A 51 -8.91 22.83 -16.05
CA LYS A 51 -7.95 23.72 -16.72
C LYS A 51 -6.97 22.92 -17.60
N LEU A 52 -6.30 21.92 -17.04
CA LEU A 52 -5.30 21.10 -17.74
C LEU A 52 -5.90 20.38 -18.95
N VAL A 53 -7.14 19.88 -18.83
CA VAL A 53 -7.86 19.22 -19.93
C VAL A 53 -8.12 20.21 -21.06
N ARG A 54 -8.64 21.41 -20.76
CA ARG A 54 -8.90 22.46 -21.77
C ARG A 54 -7.62 22.93 -22.48
N GLU A 55 -6.48 22.91 -21.80
CA GLU A 55 -5.19 23.32 -22.36
C GLU A 55 -4.51 22.21 -23.18
N THR A 56 -4.69 20.94 -22.80
CA THR A 56 -3.94 19.81 -23.37
C THR A 56 -4.71 19.03 -24.42
N PHE A 57 -6.04 19.04 -24.38
CA PHE A 57 -6.89 18.20 -25.22
C PHE A 57 -7.50 19.01 -26.38
N PRO A 58 -7.62 18.43 -27.58
CA PRO A 58 -8.29 19.08 -28.70
C PRO A 58 -9.75 19.44 -28.40
N ALA A 59 -10.19 20.62 -28.85
CA ALA A 59 -11.53 21.13 -28.56
C ALA A 59 -12.66 20.25 -29.11
N ASP A 60 -12.45 19.62 -30.26
CA ASP A 60 -13.38 18.67 -30.88
C ASP A 60 -13.55 17.40 -30.05
N ILE A 61 -12.48 16.94 -29.39
CA ILE A 61 -12.54 15.80 -28.47
C ILE A 61 -13.30 16.19 -27.21
N ILE A 62 -13.03 17.37 -26.64
CA ILE A 62 -13.78 17.91 -25.48
C ILE A 62 -15.28 18.06 -25.82
N GLU A 63 -15.60 18.56 -27.02
CA GLU A 63 -16.99 18.71 -27.50
C GLU A 63 -17.67 17.36 -27.78
N LYS A 64 -16.92 16.36 -28.28
CA LYS A 64 -17.44 15.01 -28.49
C LYS A 64 -17.77 14.32 -27.16
N MET A 65 -16.89 14.49 -26.17
CA MET A 65 -17.05 13.96 -24.81
C MET A 65 -18.29 14.55 -24.12
N SER A 66 -18.56 15.86 -24.26
CA SER A 66 -19.76 16.49 -23.68
C SER A 66 -21.09 16.09 -24.35
N LYS A 67 -21.04 15.61 -25.61
CA LYS A 67 -22.23 15.17 -26.37
C LYS A 67 -22.62 13.72 -26.09
N HIS A 68 -21.69 12.85 -25.69
CA HIS A 68 -21.94 11.43 -25.47
C HIS A 68 -22.50 11.15 -24.07
N ARG A 69 -23.69 11.69 -23.74
CA ARG A 69 -24.42 11.39 -22.48
C ARG A 69 -24.88 9.92 -22.33
N SER A 70 -24.58 9.05 -23.29
CA SER A 70 -25.10 7.68 -23.33
C SER A 70 -23.97 6.65 -23.37
N ARG A 71 -23.83 5.93 -22.25
CA ARG A 71 -22.92 4.80 -21.92
C ARG A 71 -21.51 5.20 -21.46
N GLY A 72 -21.39 5.48 -20.17
CA GLY A 72 -20.13 5.36 -19.41
C GLY A 72 -19.14 6.53 -19.52
N PHE A 73 -19.51 7.59 -20.24
CA PHE A 73 -18.76 8.84 -20.32
C PHE A 73 -19.66 9.97 -19.83
N LEU A 74 -19.69 10.22 -18.53
CA LEU A 74 -20.09 11.53 -18.01
C LEU A 74 -18.77 12.24 -17.70
N LEU A 75 -18.56 13.34 -18.44
CA LEU A 75 -17.45 14.28 -18.33
C LEU A 75 -18.04 15.69 -18.34
N GLU A 76 -18.84 16.01 -17.33
CA GLU A 76 -19.10 17.38 -16.92
C GLU A 76 -17.82 17.87 -16.23
N LEU A 77 -16.86 18.37 -17.00
CA LEU A 77 -15.50 18.73 -16.50
C LEU A 77 -15.47 19.65 -15.27
N ASP A 78 -16.55 20.38 -15.00
CA ASP A 78 -16.67 21.27 -13.85
C ASP A 78 -17.48 20.65 -12.69
N ASP A 79 -18.17 19.52 -12.90
CA ASP A 79 -19.07 18.88 -11.93
C ASP A 79 -18.67 17.43 -11.57
N ASP A 80 -17.95 16.72 -12.44
CA ASP A 80 -17.54 15.34 -12.21
C ASP A 80 -16.31 15.21 -11.30
N PRO A 81 -16.26 14.19 -10.44
CA PRO A 81 -15.07 13.90 -9.64
C PRO A 81 -13.83 13.67 -10.50
N LEU A 82 -12.66 14.06 -9.97
CA LEU A 82 -11.38 13.94 -10.66
C LEU A 82 -11.10 12.50 -11.12
N HIS A 83 -11.36 11.51 -10.27
CA HIS A 83 -11.04 10.11 -10.57
C HIS A 83 -11.87 9.54 -11.72
N VAL A 84 -13.16 9.88 -11.77
CA VAL A 84 -14.07 9.53 -12.87
C VAL A 84 -13.59 10.16 -14.17
N THR A 85 -13.29 11.46 -14.13
CA THR A 85 -12.83 12.21 -15.30
C THR A 85 -11.53 11.65 -15.88
N LEU A 86 -10.53 11.40 -15.02
CA LEU A 86 -9.25 10.84 -15.44
C LEU A 86 -9.39 9.41 -15.99
N THR A 87 -10.22 8.58 -15.36
CA THR A 87 -10.47 7.21 -15.85
C THR A 87 -11.12 7.22 -17.23
N GLY A 88 -12.09 8.12 -17.47
CA GLY A 88 -12.66 8.34 -18.79
C GLY A 88 -11.58 8.71 -19.81
N LEU A 89 -10.83 9.78 -19.55
CA LEU A 89 -9.76 10.24 -20.44
C LEU A 89 -8.67 9.20 -20.71
N TRP A 90 -8.36 8.36 -19.72
CA TRP A 90 -7.39 7.28 -19.84
C TRP A 90 -7.86 6.18 -20.80
N ASN A 91 -9.15 5.88 -20.75
CA ASN A 91 -9.79 4.81 -21.51
C ASN A 91 -10.17 5.20 -22.93
N GLU A 92 -10.12 6.49 -23.28
CA GLU A 92 -10.29 6.92 -24.67
C GLU A 92 -9.08 6.57 -25.54
N ASP A 93 -9.37 5.94 -26.67
CA ASP A 93 -8.35 5.50 -27.60
C ASP A 93 -7.52 6.68 -28.11
N GLY A 94 -6.20 6.56 -27.97
CA GLY A 94 -5.26 7.58 -28.41
C GLY A 94 -5.13 8.79 -27.49
N LEU A 95 -5.83 8.87 -26.35
CA LEU A 95 -5.72 10.00 -25.41
C LEU A 95 -4.80 9.75 -24.21
N ARG A 96 -4.48 8.49 -23.90
CA ARG A 96 -3.65 8.12 -22.74
C ARG A 96 -2.32 8.89 -22.62
N HIS A 97 -1.65 9.15 -23.74
CA HIS A 97 -0.40 9.93 -23.75
C HIS A 97 -0.60 11.39 -23.28
N ARG A 98 -1.78 11.97 -23.50
CA ARG A 98 -2.14 13.31 -23.00
C ARG A 98 -2.49 13.28 -21.53
N VAL A 99 -3.10 12.19 -21.05
CA VAL A 99 -3.29 11.98 -19.60
C VAL A 99 -1.93 11.94 -18.89
N HIS A 100 -0.97 11.19 -19.44
CA HIS A 100 0.41 11.20 -18.91
C HIS A 100 1.06 12.60 -18.87
N ALA A 101 0.71 13.50 -19.78
CA ALA A 101 1.23 14.85 -19.79
C ALA A 101 0.69 15.74 -18.65
N ILE A 102 -0.55 15.50 -18.20
CA ILE A 102 -1.20 16.30 -17.14
C ILE A 102 -1.00 15.72 -15.74
N LEU A 103 -0.73 14.41 -15.62
CA LEU A 103 -0.54 13.72 -14.33
C LEU A 103 0.50 14.39 -13.42
N PRO A 104 1.69 14.84 -13.89
CA PRO A 104 2.68 15.46 -13.01
C PRO A 104 2.14 16.66 -12.22
N ALA A 105 1.36 17.53 -12.86
CA ALA A 105 0.77 18.70 -12.20
C ALA A 105 -0.28 18.30 -11.15
N LEU A 106 -1.05 17.23 -11.41
CA LEU A 106 -2.02 16.69 -10.46
C LEU A 106 -1.34 16.06 -9.24
N PHE A 107 -0.24 15.32 -9.46
CA PHE A 107 0.59 14.79 -8.36
C PHE A 107 1.18 15.92 -7.51
N GLU A 108 1.73 16.97 -8.14
CA GLU A 108 2.27 18.13 -7.43
C GLU A 108 1.21 18.81 -6.56
N ASN A 109 -0.01 19.00 -7.09
CA ASN A 109 -1.12 19.58 -6.34
C ASN A 109 -1.55 18.69 -5.15
N ALA A 110 -1.64 17.38 -5.36
CA ALA A 110 -2.00 16.43 -4.31
C ALA A 110 -0.91 16.35 -3.22
N MET A 111 0.38 16.38 -3.59
CA MET A 111 1.49 16.37 -2.64
C MET A 111 1.64 17.70 -1.88
N ALA A 112 1.25 18.83 -2.48
CA ALA A 112 1.26 20.14 -1.83
C ALA A 112 0.14 20.31 -0.80
N SER A 113 -0.86 19.44 -0.83
CA SER A 113 -1.94 19.43 0.16
C SER A 113 -1.40 19.05 1.54
N THR A 114 -1.91 19.67 2.59
CA THR A 114 -1.51 19.33 3.97
C THR A 114 -2.17 18.03 4.38
N TRP A 115 -1.36 16.98 4.54
CA TRP A 115 -1.77 15.68 5.07
C TRP A 115 -1.38 15.57 6.54
N GLY A 116 -2.22 14.93 7.35
CA GLY A 116 -2.01 14.83 8.80
C GLY A 116 -2.29 16.14 9.54
N LYS A 117 -2.22 16.09 10.87
CA LYS A 117 -2.37 17.28 11.72
C LYS A 117 -0.99 17.87 12.01
N PRO A 118 -0.78 19.18 11.79
CA PRO A 118 0.50 19.82 12.10
C PRO A 118 0.91 19.60 13.56
N GLY A 119 2.12 19.08 13.76
CA GLY A 119 2.70 18.85 15.09
C GLY A 119 2.33 17.53 15.76
N GLU A 120 1.49 16.69 15.16
CA GLU A 120 1.27 15.31 15.62
C GLU A 120 2.32 14.37 15.01
N PRO A 121 2.89 13.42 15.79
CA PRO A 121 3.82 12.43 15.26
C PRO A 121 3.12 11.45 14.30
N ASP A 122 3.86 10.96 13.31
CA ASP A 122 3.39 9.92 12.39
C ASP A 122 3.55 8.54 13.07
N VAL A 123 2.57 8.21 13.92
CA VAL A 123 2.55 6.96 14.70
C VAL A 123 2.69 5.73 13.79
N PHE A 124 2.08 5.76 12.61
CA PHE A 124 2.15 4.65 11.67
C PHE A 124 3.58 4.42 11.18
N HIS A 125 4.29 5.49 10.82
CA HIS A 125 5.68 5.39 10.41
C HIS A 125 6.58 4.89 11.56
N GLU A 126 6.41 5.39 12.78
CA GLU A 126 7.18 4.93 13.95
C GLU A 126 6.96 3.44 14.22
N LYS A 127 5.71 2.97 14.17
CA LYS A 127 5.36 1.56 14.37
C LYS A 127 5.83 0.67 13.24
N MET A 128 5.86 1.18 12.01
CA MET A 128 6.45 0.47 10.87
C MET A 128 7.96 0.31 11.02
N LEU A 129 8.67 1.33 11.52
CA LEU A 129 10.11 1.23 11.83
C LEU A 129 10.37 0.22 12.95
N GLU A 130 9.53 0.20 13.99
CA GLU A 130 9.59 -0.81 15.07
C GLU A 130 9.45 -2.23 14.50
N LEU A 131 8.46 -2.45 13.63
CA LEU A 131 8.24 -3.72 12.93
C LEU A 131 9.46 -4.10 12.09
N GLN A 132 9.95 -3.18 11.26
CA GLN A 132 11.08 -3.40 10.36
C GLN A 132 12.32 -3.84 11.13
N GLN A 133 12.65 -3.12 12.21
CA GLN A 133 13.82 -3.43 13.04
C GLN A 133 13.67 -4.76 13.77
N THR A 134 12.47 -5.03 14.32
CA THR A 134 12.19 -6.24 15.10
C THR A 134 12.28 -7.50 14.22
N LEU A 135 11.67 -7.45 13.04
CA LEU A 135 11.63 -8.59 12.12
C LEU A 135 12.80 -8.62 11.13
N LYS A 136 13.68 -7.62 11.19
CA LYS A 136 14.82 -7.42 10.28
C LYS A 136 14.41 -7.41 8.81
N LEU A 137 13.31 -6.72 8.51
CA LEU A 137 12.80 -6.57 7.15
C LEU A 137 13.68 -5.57 6.40
N SER A 138 14.03 -5.91 5.17
CA SER A 138 14.65 -4.99 4.22
C SER A 138 13.67 -3.88 3.82
N ASP A 139 14.20 -2.76 3.31
CA ASP A 139 13.37 -1.66 2.80
C ASP A 139 12.42 -2.14 1.70
N LEU A 140 12.87 -3.09 0.86
CA LEU A 140 12.04 -3.68 -0.18
C LEU A 140 10.90 -4.55 0.38
N GLU A 141 11.16 -5.34 1.43
CA GLU A 141 10.10 -6.10 2.09
C GLU A 141 9.07 -5.17 2.73
N ILE A 142 9.51 -4.04 3.29
CA ILE A 142 8.59 -3.00 3.78
C ILE A 142 7.79 -2.40 2.63
N ASP A 143 8.41 -2.03 1.51
CA ASP A 143 7.69 -1.48 0.35
C ASP A 143 6.65 -2.47 -0.20
N ILE A 144 6.95 -3.78 -0.25
CA ILE A 144 5.98 -4.83 -0.62
C ILE A 144 4.79 -4.83 0.35
N PHE A 145 5.08 -4.79 1.66
CA PHE A 145 4.03 -4.79 2.68
C PHE A 145 3.18 -3.53 2.63
N LEU A 146 3.78 -2.36 2.39
CA LEU A 146 3.06 -1.09 2.23
C LEU A 146 2.13 -1.10 1.02
N VAL A 147 2.53 -1.67 -0.12
CA VAL A 147 1.63 -1.79 -1.28
C VAL A 147 0.43 -2.67 -0.97
N SER A 148 0.65 -3.79 -0.26
CA SER A 148 -0.45 -4.65 0.21
C SER A 148 -1.41 -3.89 1.13
N LEU A 149 -0.89 -3.19 2.14
CA LEU A 149 -1.68 -2.34 3.04
C LEU A 149 -2.45 -1.25 2.29
N ALA A 150 -1.80 -0.54 1.38
CA ALA A 150 -2.43 0.51 0.58
C ALA A 150 -3.59 -0.04 -0.26
N THR A 151 -3.43 -1.26 -0.80
CA THR A 151 -4.46 -1.92 -1.60
C THR A 151 -5.61 -2.42 -0.73
N GLY A 152 -5.32 -3.05 0.41
CA GLY A 152 -6.32 -3.55 1.35
C GLY A 152 -7.17 -2.43 1.98
N GLU A 153 -6.55 -1.28 2.25
CA GLU A 153 -7.21 -0.09 2.81
C GLU A 153 -7.81 0.84 1.74
N ASN A 154 -7.86 0.41 0.46
CA ASN A 154 -8.38 1.16 -0.69
C ASN A 154 -7.75 2.57 -0.88
N ILE A 155 -6.50 2.73 -0.46
CA ILE A 155 -5.66 3.90 -0.75
C ILE A 155 -5.20 3.84 -2.21
N LEU A 156 -4.74 2.65 -2.62
CA LEU A 156 -4.46 2.30 -4.00
C LEU A 156 -5.54 1.35 -4.48
N ASN A 157 -6.16 1.68 -5.61
CA ASN A 157 -7.18 0.83 -6.22
C ASN A 157 -6.57 0.11 -7.42
N HIS A 158 -6.95 -1.16 -7.56
CA HIS A 158 -6.49 -1.98 -8.68
C HIS A 158 -7.20 -1.54 -9.97
N PRO A 159 -6.52 -1.50 -11.13
CA PRO A 159 -7.13 -1.13 -12.40
C PRO A 159 -8.37 -1.94 -12.79
N ASP A 160 -8.43 -3.21 -12.39
CA ASP A 160 -9.57 -4.10 -12.62
C ASP A 160 -10.35 -4.41 -11.34
N ARG A 161 -11.68 -4.59 -11.48
CA ARG A 161 -12.58 -4.99 -10.38
C ARG A 161 -12.59 -6.52 -10.21
N GLY A 162 -11.85 -7.01 -9.22
CA GLY A 162 -11.83 -8.42 -8.78
C GLY A 162 -10.99 -8.58 -7.52
N GLY A 163 -11.04 -9.72 -6.83
CA GLY A 163 -10.16 -10.03 -5.69
C GLY A 163 -9.47 -11.39 -5.89
N SER A 164 -8.16 -11.48 -5.62
CA SER A 164 -7.38 -12.73 -5.51
C SER A 164 -5.88 -12.47 -5.26
N PHE A 165 -5.12 -13.48 -4.87
CA PHE A 165 -3.64 -13.48 -4.82
C PHE A 165 -2.97 -12.81 -6.02
N ASN A 166 -3.42 -13.12 -7.24
CA ASN A 166 -2.85 -12.57 -8.47
C ASN A 166 -2.99 -11.05 -8.57
N ARG A 167 -4.04 -10.49 -7.95
CA ARG A 167 -4.26 -9.04 -7.89
C ARG A 167 -3.23 -8.35 -7.00
N ASN A 168 -2.99 -8.90 -5.80
CA ASN A 168 -2.00 -8.34 -4.88
C ASN A 168 -0.59 -8.44 -5.47
N LEU A 169 -0.28 -9.58 -6.09
CA LEU A 169 0.99 -9.76 -6.81
C LEU A 169 1.15 -8.76 -7.96
N PHE A 170 0.09 -8.54 -8.75
CA PHE A 170 0.08 -7.54 -9.82
C PHE A 170 0.32 -6.13 -9.26
N MET A 171 -0.40 -5.73 -8.21
CA MET A 171 -0.22 -4.41 -7.59
C MET A 171 1.22 -4.21 -7.12
N MET A 172 1.77 -5.18 -6.38
CA MET A 172 3.16 -5.15 -5.92
C MET A 172 4.13 -5.00 -7.09
N SER A 173 3.94 -5.80 -8.15
CA SER A 173 4.79 -5.74 -9.35
C SER A 173 4.76 -4.36 -10.01
N LYS A 174 3.57 -3.81 -10.25
CA LYS A 174 3.40 -2.53 -10.96
C LYS A 174 3.81 -1.33 -10.14
N CYS A 175 3.41 -1.28 -8.86
CA CYS A 175 3.74 -0.19 -7.94
C CYS A 175 5.24 -0.14 -7.59
N LEU A 176 5.92 -1.28 -7.57
CA LEU A 176 7.36 -1.34 -7.25
C LEU A 176 8.26 -1.40 -8.50
N ASN A 177 7.68 -1.43 -9.70
CA ASN A 177 8.40 -1.59 -10.96
C ASN A 177 9.33 -2.83 -10.96
N MET A 178 8.79 -3.96 -10.52
CA MET A 178 9.52 -5.23 -10.43
C MET A 178 8.75 -6.36 -11.09
N SER A 179 9.45 -7.42 -11.50
CA SER A 179 8.78 -8.61 -12.03
C SER A 179 8.07 -9.38 -10.90
N GLU A 180 6.93 -9.98 -11.22
CA GLU A 180 6.19 -10.84 -10.29
C GLU A 180 7.06 -11.97 -9.72
N ALA A 181 8.01 -12.50 -10.50
CA ALA A 181 8.93 -13.54 -10.06
C ALA A 181 9.83 -13.09 -8.90
N ILE A 182 10.29 -11.84 -8.88
CA ILE A 182 11.08 -11.28 -7.78
C ILE A 182 10.19 -11.13 -6.54
N ILE A 183 8.98 -10.61 -6.71
CA ILE A 183 8.02 -10.46 -5.61
C ILE A 183 7.70 -11.83 -5.00
N LEU A 184 7.41 -12.84 -5.83
CA LEU A 184 7.14 -14.22 -5.40
C LEU A 184 8.29 -14.83 -4.59
N ASP A 185 9.55 -14.59 -4.96
CA ASP A 185 10.68 -15.05 -4.15
C ASP A 185 10.70 -14.39 -2.76
N LEU A 186 10.40 -13.08 -2.69
CA LEU A 186 10.40 -12.31 -1.44
C LEU A 186 9.21 -12.65 -0.53
N VAL A 187 8.07 -13.03 -1.13
CA VAL A 187 6.86 -13.47 -0.41
C VAL A 187 6.70 -14.99 -0.42
N ALA A 188 7.79 -15.74 -0.53
CA ALA A 188 7.72 -17.20 -0.34
C ALA A 188 7.38 -17.53 1.14
N PRO A 189 6.70 -18.64 1.45
CA PRO A 189 6.23 -18.96 2.81
C PRO A 189 7.31 -18.91 3.90
N GLN A 190 8.54 -19.26 3.55
CA GLN A 190 9.71 -19.28 4.44
C GLN A 190 10.38 -17.92 4.66
N LYS A 191 10.01 -16.90 3.86
CA LYS A 191 10.60 -15.57 3.90
C LYS A 191 9.89 -14.70 4.94
N PRO A 192 10.57 -13.66 5.47
CA PRO A 192 10.09 -12.90 6.63
C PRO A 192 8.63 -12.46 6.57
N LEU A 193 8.19 -11.85 5.45
CA LEU A 193 6.83 -11.30 5.34
C LEU A 193 5.72 -12.32 5.59
N ARG A 194 5.87 -13.57 5.11
CA ARG A 194 4.87 -14.63 5.34
C ARG A 194 5.20 -15.51 6.53
N ARG A 195 6.48 -15.76 6.79
CA ARG A 195 6.93 -16.51 7.96
C ARG A 195 6.47 -15.85 9.25
N PHE A 196 6.52 -14.52 9.31
CA PHE A 196 6.03 -13.74 10.43
C PHE A 196 4.61 -13.22 10.21
N GLN A 197 3.84 -13.79 9.29
CA GLN A 197 2.42 -13.46 9.10
C GLN A 197 2.14 -11.94 8.98
N CYS A 198 3.06 -11.15 8.41
CA CYS A 198 2.75 -9.80 7.97
C CYS A 198 1.79 -9.86 6.79
N LEU A 199 2.03 -10.83 5.90
CA LEU A 199 1.18 -11.21 4.77
C LEU A 199 0.67 -12.64 4.94
N ASP A 200 -0.57 -12.88 4.53
CA ASP A 200 -1.17 -14.21 4.52
C ASP A 200 -0.87 -15.00 3.22
N ASN A 201 -1.68 -16.01 2.92
CA ASN A 201 -1.50 -16.82 1.70
C ASN A 201 -1.97 -16.13 0.42
N ASP A 202 -2.89 -15.17 0.54
CA ASP A 202 -3.43 -14.37 -0.54
C ASP A 202 -2.68 -13.03 -0.69
N LEU A 203 -1.61 -12.85 0.10
CA LEU A 203 -0.79 -11.64 0.20
C LEU A 203 -1.56 -10.44 0.75
N ASP A 204 -2.61 -10.70 1.51
CA ASP A 204 -3.34 -9.70 2.26
C ASP A 204 -2.62 -9.41 3.58
N PRO A 205 -2.69 -8.16 4.06
CA PRO A 205 -2.03 -7.76 5.30
C PRO A 205 -2.77 -8.34 6.52
N ASN A 206 -2.02 -8.67 7.56
CA ASN A 206 -2.61 -9.14 8.81
C ASN A 206 -3.32 -8.01 9.57
N ASN A 207 -4.62 -8.16 9.79
CA ASN A 207 -5.46 -7.17 10.47
C ASN A 207 -5.01 -6.83 11.90
N ASN A 208 -4.47 -7.79 12.65
CA ASN A 208 -3.98 -7.51 14.01
C ASN A 208 -2.73 -6.64 13.97
N LEU A 209 -1.83 -6.92 13.02
CA LEU A 209 -0.67 -6.10 12.78
C LEU A 209 -1.07 -4.70 12.31
N PHE A 210 -2.09 -4.58 11.46
CA PHE A 210 -2.63 -3.29 11.04
C PHE A 210 -3.13 -2.43 12.22
N MET A 211 -3.86 -3.01 13.17
CA MET A 211 -4.30 -2.30 14.39
C MET A 211 -3.11 -1.78 15.21
N PHE A 212 -2.05 -2.58 15.34
CA PHE A 212 -0.80 -2.15 15.99
C PHE A 212 -0.14 -0.98 15.26
N LEU A 213 0.00 -1.08 13.93
CA LEU A 213 0.60 -0.04 13.10
C LEU A 213 -0.18 1.27 13.20
N CYS A 214 -1.51 1.19 13.28
CA CYS A 214 -2.38 2.34 13.46
C CYS A 214 -2.38 2.94 14.88
N GLY A 215 -1.67 2.34 15.83
CA GLY A 215 -1.70 2.73 17.24
C GLY A 215 -3.07 2.52 17.90
N MET A 216 -3.91 1.62 17.37
CA MET A 216 -5.23 1.31 17.92
C MET A 216 -5.18 0.33 19.10
N THR A 217 -3.99 -0.20 19.39
CA THR A 217 -3.74 -1.09 20.52
C THR A 217 -2.48 -0.65 21.27
N GLU A 218 -2.50 -0.79 22.59
CA GLU A 218 -1.33 -0.61 23.46
C GLU A 218 -0.52 -1.91 23.61
N GLU A 219 -0.99 -3.01 23.02
CA GLU A 219 -0.29 -4.28 23.10
C GLU A 219 1.07 -4.22 22.38
N PRO A 220 2.15 -4.74 22.99
CA PRO A 220 3.45 -4.84 22.34
C PRO A 220 3.37 -5.67 21.06
N LEU A 221 4.21 -5.34 20.07
CA LEU A 221 4.31 -6.09 18.81
C LEU A 221 4.45 -7.61 19.05
N ALA A 222 5.19 -8.01 20.08
CA ALA A 222 5.40 -9.40 20.45
C ALA A 222 4.10 -10.19 20.64
N ASN A 223 3.02 -9.58 21.13
CA ASN A 223 1.74 -10.25 21.33
C ASN A 223 1.06 -10.67 20.01
N ASN A 224 1.44 -10.08 18.87
CA ASN A 224 0.98 -10.53 17.56
C ASN A 224 1.55 -11.90 17.17
N TYR A 225 2.67 -12.29 17.78
CA TYR A 225 3.42 -13.51 17.40
C TYR A 225 3.55 -14.52 18.54
N PHE A 226 3.44 -14.07 19.79
CA PHE A 226 3.64 -14.89 20.97
C PHE A 226 2.47 -14.72 21.92
N VAL A 227 1.91 -15.84 22.37
CA VAL A 227 0.97 -15.84 23.49
C VAL A 227 1.78 -16.01 24.76
N LYS A 228 1.54 -15.13 25.75
CA LYS A 228 2.13 -15.29 27.08
C LYS A 228 1.60 -16.59 27.68
N ASP A 229 2.50 -17.53 27.98
CA ASP A 229 2.13 -18.74 28.71
C ASP A 229 1.72 -18.35 30.13
N THR A 230 0.43 -18.51 30.44
CA THR A 230 -0.14 -18.27 31.78
C THR A 230 -0.29 -19.55 32.58
N ASN A 231 0.21 -20.69 32.07
CA ASN A 231 0.26 -21.92 32.84
C ASN A 231 1.22 -21.78 34.03
N GLU A 232 1.10 -22.70 34.98
CA GLU A 232 1.92 -22.73 36.19
C GLU A 232 3.40 -22.62 35.82
N THR A 233 4.09 -21.61 36.37
CA THR A 233 5.52 -21.38 36.13
C THR A 233 6.27 -22.70 36.28
N LEU A 234 6.97 -23.15 35.24
CA LEU A 234 7.74 -24.39 35.28
C LEU A 234 8.58 -24.43 36.58
N PRO A 235 8.52 -25.51 37.37
CA PRO A 235 9.32 -25.58 38.58
C PRO A 235 10.80 -25.41 38.21
N TRP A 236 11.57 -24.78 39.11
CA TRP A 236 12.98 -24.44 38.85
C TRP A 236 13.85 -25.65 38.46
N SER A 237 13.45 -26.85 38.89
CA SER A 237 14.04 -28.13 38.47
C SER A 237 13.97 -28.34 36.96
N ASP A 238 12.87 -27.96 36.32
CA ASP A 238 12.61 -28.22 34.91
C ASP A 238 13.44 -27.27 34.04
N PHE A 239 13.73 -26.06 34.53
CA PHE A 239 14.70 -25.17 33.90
C PHE A 239 16.12 -25.72 33.95
N ALA A 240 16.51 -26.42 35.03
CA ALA A 240 17.81 -27.08 35.11
C ALA A 240 17.92 -28.20 34.07
N ASP A 241 16.85 -28.94 33.83
CA ASP A 241 16.79 -30.00 32.82
C ASP A 241 16.65 -29.46 31.40
N LEU A 242 15.94 -28.34 31.20
CA LEU A 242 15.90 -27.62 29.92
C LEU A 242 17.30 -27.08 29.56
N THR A 243 18.04 -26.58 30.54
CA THR A 243 19.41 -26.10 30.34
C THR A 243 20.37 -27.25 30.03
N LYS A 244 20.16 -28.44 30.61
CA LYS A 244 20.95 -29.64 30.27
C LYS A 244 20.64 -30.19 28.89
N THR A 245 19.35 -30.25 28.51
CA THR A 245 18.89 -30.93 27.29
C THR A 245 18.93 -30.01 26.08
N HIS A 246 18.51 -28.76 26.24
CA HIS A 246 18.37 -27.76 25.18
C HIS A 246 19.18 -26.50 25.41
N GLY A 247 19.96 -26.39 26.50
CA GLY A 247 20.75 -25.20 26.80
C GLY A 247 21.76 -24.86 25.70
N ALA A 248 22.27 -25.86 24.98
CA ALA A 248 23.10 -25.62 23.80
C ALA A 248 22.32 -24.93 22.67
N ILE A 249 21.05 -25.29 22.45
CA ILE A 249 20.16 -24.70 21.44
C ILE A 249 19.76 -23.29 21.88
N LEU A 250 19.35 -23.10 23.14
CA LEU A 250 19.01 -21.79 23.70
C LEU A 250 20.20 -20.83 23.67
N LYS A 251 21.39 -21.30 24.06
CA LYS A 251 22.62 -20.52 23.97
C LYS A 251 22.93 -20.17 22.52
N ARG A 252 22.69 -21.09 21.57
CA ARG A 252 22.82 -20.82 20.14
C ARG A 252 21.83 -19.75 19.69
N MET A 253 20.55 -19.85 20.03
CA MET A 253 19.52 -18.83 19.74
C MET A 253 19.88 -17.44 20.29
N LEU A 254 20.41 -17.37 21.52
CA LEU A 254 20.81 -16.11 22.16
C LEU A 254 22.11 -15.52 21.58
N THR A 255 22.97 -16.34 20.98
CA THR A 255 24.28 -15.92 20.45
C THR A 255 24.31 -15.76 18.94
N THR A 256 23.37 -16.37 18.19
CA THR A 256 23.27 -16.25 16.72
C THR A 256 22.38 -15.09 16.32
N GLY A 257 22.63 -13.91 16.88
CA GLY A 257 21.87 -12.68 16.65
C GLY A 257 21.48 -12.39 15.20
N ASP A 258 22.14 -12.96 14.18
CA ASP A 258 21.88 -12.73 12.75
C ASP A 258 21.59 -13.97 11.87
N LYS A 259 21.36 -15.17 12.43
CA LYS A 259 21.00 -16.35 11.59
C LYS A 259 19.87 -17.17 12.20
N PRO A 260 18.85 -17.56 11.41
CA PRO A 260 17.77 -18.39 11.91
C PRO A 260 18.33 -19.75 12.35
N VAL A 261 18.04 -20.13 13.60
CA VAL A 261 18.28 -21.47 14.10
C VAL A 261 17.12 -22.34 13.57
N ASN A 262 17.41 -23.24 12.64
CA ASN A 262 16.46 -24.30 12.30
C ASN A 262 16.35 -25.24 13.50
N ILE A 263 15.12 -25.41 14.00
CA ILE A 263 14.73 -26.37 15.02
C ILE A 263 14.20 -27.62 14.31
#